data_AF-A0A0Q8IKC0-F1
#
_entry.id   AF-A0A0Q8IKC0-F1
#
_cell.length_a   1.000
_cell.length_b   1.000
_cell.length_c   1.000
_cell.angle_alpha   90.00
_cell.angle_beta   90.00
_cell.angle_gamma   90.00
#
_symmetry.space_group_name_H-M   'P 1'
#
loop_
_entity.id
_entity.type
_entity.pdbx_description
1 polymer ?
#
loop_
_entity_poly.entity_id
_entity_poly.type
_entity_poly.pdbx_seq_one_letter_code
_entity_poly.pdbx_strand_id
1 'polypeptide(L)' 'MALLMTFAVYPVVVVYAGIVAAFTPGWEFWQRSLILVPFMASTIVFFIVPFIQTRFGAFIAGKKKALA' A
#
# COMPACT_ATOMS: atom_id res chain seq x y z
N MET A 1 -0.09 -3.31 15.32
CA MET A 1 -0.60 -2.72 14.06
C MET A 1 0.51 -2.15 13.19
N ALA A 2 1.35 -1.24 13.70
CA ALA A 2 2.42 -0.62 12.92
C ALA A 2 3.34 -1.63 12.20
N LEU A 3 3.91 -2.63 12.90
CA LEU A 3 4.77 -3.64 12.28
C LEU A 3 4.09 -4.43 11.15
N LEU A 4 2.83 -4.83 11.35
CA LEU A 4 2.07 -5.58 10.36
C LEU A 4 1.78 -4.73 9.11
N MET A 5 1.50 -3.43 9.31
CA MET A 5 1.37 -2.47 8.22
C MET A 5 2.71 -2.24 7.51
N THR A 6 3.83 -2.14 8.23
CA THR A 6 5.16 -2.00 7.63
C THR A 6 5.48 -3.19 6.73
N PHE A 7 5.29 -4.42 7.19
CA PHE A 7 5.56 -5.60 6.36
C PHE A 7 4.60 -5.76 5.17
N ALA A 8 3.36 -5.27 5.27
CA ALA A 8 2.41 -5.34 4.17
C ALA A 8 2.63 -4.23 3.12
N VAL A 9 2.94 -3.00 3.55
CA VAL A 9 3.05 -1.84 2.67
C VAL A 9 4.47 -1.70 2.08
N TYR A 10 5.51 -1.98 2.86
CA TYR A 10 6.91 -1.82 2.45
C TYR A 10 7.27 -2.58 1.16
N PRO A 11 6.96 -3.88 0.99
CA PRO A 11 7.27 -4.58 -0.26
C PRO A 11 6.51 -4.00 -1.45
N VAL A 12 5.30 -3.48 -1.27
CA VAL A 12 4.55 -2.85 -2.37
C VAL A 12 5.21 -1.54 -2.80
N VAL A 13 5.66 -0.73 -1.85
CA VAL A 13 6.44 0.49 -2.13
C VAL A 13 7.72 0.16 -2.88
N VAL A 14 8.45 -0.87 -2.46
CA VAL A 14 9.69 -1.32 -3.10
C VAL A 14 9.45 -1.78 -4.55
N VAL A 15 8.41 -2.58 -4.79
CA VAL A 15 8.06 -3.04 -6.15
C VAL A 15 7.69 -1.87 -7.05
N TYR A 16 6.85 -0.95 -6.57
CA TYR A 16 6.48 0.25 -7.33
C TYR A 16 7.70 1.13 -7.66
N ALA A 17 8.57 1.36 -6.67
CA ALA A 17 9.78 2.14 -6.86
C ALA A 17 10.72 1.49 -7.89
N GLY A 18 10.87 0.16 -7.85
CA GLY A 18 11.65 -0.59 -8.82
C GLY A 18 11.11 -0.50 -10.24
N ILE A 19 9.79 -0.66 -10.41
CA ILE A 19 9.12 -0.54 -11.71
C ILE A 19 9.29 0.89 -12.25
N VAL A 20 8.96 1.91 -11.46
CA VAL A 20 9.08 3.31 -11.91
C VAL A 20 10.53 3.64 -12.27
N ALA A 21 11.50 3.20 -11.47
CA ALA A 21 12.92 3.41 -11.78
C ALA A 21 13.35 2.76 -13.11
N ALA A 22 12.87 1.55 -13.40
CA ALA A 22 13.16 0.85 -14.66
C ALA A 22 12.50 1.52 -15.88
N PHE A 23 11.28 2.04 -15.73
CA PHE A 23 10.53 2.69 -16.81
C PHE A 23 10.91 4.16 -17.04
N THR A 24 11.61 4.79 -16.11
CA THR A 24 12.02 6.21 -16.20
C THR A 24 13.54 6.38 -16.07
N PRO A 25 14.35 5.76 -16.97
CA PRO A 25 15.79 5.97 -16.97
C PRO A 25 16.12 7.44 -17.25
N GLY A 26 17.01 8.02 -16.45
CA GLY A 26 17.42 9.44 -16.57
C GLY A 26 16.47 10.46 -15.94
N TRP A 27 15.34 10.05 -15.37
CA TRP A 27 14.47 10.98 -14.63
C TRP A 27 15.06 11.34 -13.28
N GLU A 28 14.97 12.63 -12.96
CA GLU A 28 15.30 13.16 -11.64
C GLU A 28 14.31 12.65 -10.59
N PHE A 29 14.76 12.59 -9.33
CA PHE A 29 13.97 12.00 -8.23
C PHE A 29 12.56 12.62 -8.08
N TRP A 30 12.44 13.93 -8.32
CA TRP A 30 11.17 14.63 -8.20
C TRP A 30 10.17 14.25 -9.31
N GLN A 31 10.65 14.01 -10.54
CA GLN A 31 9.81 13.59 -11.67
C GLN A 31 9.25 12.19 -11.44
N ARG A 32 10.08 11.29 -10.89
CA ARG A 32 9.65 9.95 -10.48
C ARG A 32 8.63 10.03 -9.35
N SER A 33 8.85 10.91 -8.38
CA SER A 33 7.95 11.09 -7.23
C SER A 33 6.56 11.59 -7.64
N LEU A 34 6.48 12.44 -8.66
CA LEU A 34 5.19 12.91 -9.21
C LEU A 34 4.31 11.77 -9.74
N ILE A 35 4.91 10.69 -10.27
CA ILE A 35 4.18 9.51 -10.75
C ILE A 35 4.00 8.50 -9.62
N LEU A 36 5.07 8.26 -8.86
CA LEU A 36 5.13 7.22 -7.84
C LEU A 36 4.13 7.48 -6.71
N VAL A 37 4.05 8.72 -6.20
CA VAL A 37 3.18 9.08 -5.08
C VAL A 37 1.69 8.86 -5.38
N PRO A 38 1.10 9.40 -6.46
CA PRO A 38 -0.32 9.18 -6.74
C PRO A 38 -0.65 7.72 -7.04
N PHE A 39 0.26 6.98 -7.69
CA PHE A 39 0.08 5.53 -7.90
C PHE A 39 0.11 4.74 -6.59
N MET A 40 1.07 5.03 -5.71
CA MET A 40 1.13 4.39 -4.40
C MET A 40 -0.09 4.75 -3.56
N ALA A 41 -0.49 6.03 -3.53
CA ALA A 41 -1.64 6.48 -2.75
C ALA A 41 -2.96 5.84 -3.23
N SER A 42 -3.21 5.81 -4.54
CA SER A 42 -4.39 5.15 -5.10
C SER A 42 -4.38 3.65 -4.84
N THR A 43 -3.24 2.98 -5.04
CA THR A 43 -3.10 1.54 -4.74
C THR A 43 -3.34 1.25 -3.26
N ILE A 44 -2.81 2.09 -2.37
CA ILE A 44 -3.01 1.91 -0.93
C ILE A 44 -4.48 2.06 -0.57
N VAL A 45 -5.13 3.14 -1.00
CA VAL A 45 -6.53 3.45 -0.63
C VAL A 45 -7.51 2.44 -1.24
N PHE A 46 -7.35 2.08 -2.51
CA PHE A 46 -8.31 1.23 -3.23
C PHE A 46 -8.02 -0.27 -3.14
N PHE A 47 -6.77 -0.68 -2.94
CA PHE A 47 -6.40 -2.10 -2.90
C PHE A 47 -5.84 -2.51 -1.54
N ILE A 48 -4.80 -1.86 -1.02
CA ILE A 48 -4.12 -2.35 0.20
C ILE A 48 -5.01 -2.21 1.43
N VAL A 49 -5.63 -1.05 1.67
CA VAL A 49 -6.52 -0.82 2.81
C VAL A 49 -7.66 -1.83 2.82
N PRO A 50 -8.46 -2.01 1.74
CA PRO A 50 -9.50 -3.02 1.74
C PRO A 50 -8.94 -4.44 1.78
N PHE A 51 -7.82 -4.75 1.14
CA PHE A 51 -7.23 -6.09 1.19
C PHE A 51 -6.76 -6.46 2.61
N ILE A 52 -6.12 -5.53 3.33
CA ILE A 52 -5.76 -5.69 4.73
C ILE A 52 -7.03 -5.79 5.58
N GLN A 53 -8.03 -4.91 5.37
CA GLN A 53 -9.31 -4.97 6.08
C GLN A 53 -10.12 -6.24 5.75
N THR A 54 -9.95 -6.88 4.61
CA THR A 54 -10.69 -8.11 4.27
C THR A 54 -9.94 -9.34 4.76
N ARG A 55 -8.61 -9.37 4.59
CA ARG A 55 -7.76 -10.51 4.94
C ARG A 55 -7.40 -10.57 6.42
N PHE A 56 -7.22 -9.41 7.06
CA PHE A 56 -7.00 -9.27 8.51
C PHE A 56 -8.21 -8.69 9.24
N GLY A 57 -9.26 -8.22 8.55
CA GLY A 57 -10.51 -7.88 9.23
C GLY A 57 -11.25 -9.10 9.74
N ALA A 58 -11.04 -10.31 9.25
CA ALA A 58 -11.51 -11.50 9.97
C ALA A 58 -10.82 -11.66 11.34
N PHE A 59 -9.56 -11.22 11.46
CA PHE A 59 -8.79 -11.23 12.71
C PHE A 59 -9.14 -10.03 13.63
N ILE A 60 -9.56 -8.89 13.08
CA ILE A 60 -10.01 -7.71 13.85
C ILE A 60 -11.53 -7.74 14.14
N ALA A 61 -12.35 -8.33 13.26
CA ALA A 61 -13.79 -8.54 13.43
C ALA A 61 -14.13 -9.70 14.38
N GLY A 62 -13.12 -10.35 14.96
CA GLY A 62 -13.28 -11.12 16.20
C GLY A 62 -13.75 -10.28 17.41
N LYS A 63 -13.97 -8.96 17.25
CA LYS A 63 -14.55 -8.10 18.29
C LYS A 63 -15.55 -7.05 17.82
N LYS A 64 -16.19 -7.19 16.64
CA LYS A 64 -17.53 -6.62 16.46
C LYS A 64 -18.55 -7.69 16.80
N LYS A 65 -18.67 -7.91 18.12
CA LYS A 65 -19.84 -8.54 18.71
C LYS A 65 -21.08 -7.86 18.13
N ALA A 66 -22.03 -8.67 17.71
CA ALA A 66 -23.45 -8.45 17.82
C ALA A 66 -23.84 -7.11 18.47
N LEU A 67 -24.28 -6.17 17.63
CA LEU A 67 -25.13 -5.04 17.99
C LEU A 67 -26.00 -4.83 16.74
N ALA A 68 -27.31 -4.95 16.76
CA ALA A 68 -28.31 -5.51 17.66
C ALA A 68 -29.55 -5.65 16.76
#